data_AF-A0AAT9H9J4-F1
#
_entry.id   AF-A0AAT9H9J4-F1
#
_cell.length_a   1.000
_cell.length_b   1.000
_cell.length_c   1.000
_cell.angle_alpha   90.00
_cell.angle_beta   90.00
_cell.angle_gamma   90.00
#
_symmetry.space_group_name_H-M   'P 1'
#
loop_
_entity.id
_entity.type
_entity.pdbx_description
1 polymer ?
#
loop_
_entity_poly.entity_id
_entity_poly.type
_entity_poly.pdbx_seq_one_letter_code
_entity_poly.pdbx_strand_id
1 'polypeptide(L)' 'MDLAEEHRRHIGKWYFEVPYEMHRCFGEMYVADERFKAYYDSMRPGLAEHLKEAILANAARHTS' A
#
# COMPACT_ATOMS: atom_id res chain seq x y z
N MET A 1 2.76 0.96 -11.60
CA MET A 1 3.32 0.65 -10.26
C MET A 1 4.04 1.83 -9.66
N ASP A 2 4.41 2.83 -10.47
CA ASP A 2 5.11 4.04 -10.05
C ASP A 2 4.34 4.83 -8.98
N LEU A 3 3.00 4.80 -9.02
CA LEU A 3 2.15 5.38 -7.98
C LEU A 3 2.27 4.67 -6.62
N ALA A 4 2.47 3.35 -6.58
CA ALA A 4 2.69 2.64 -5.33
C ALA A 4 4.08 2.96 -4.76
N GLU A 5 5.07 3.15 -5.62
CA GLU A 5 6.41 3.59 -5.20
C GLU A 5 6.39 5.05 -4.72
N GLU A 6 5.66 5.93 -5.40
CA GLU A 6 5.45 7.31 -4.95
C GLU A 6 4.75 7.34 -3.58
N HIS A 7 3.72 6.50 -3.39
CA HIS A 7 3.05 6.35 -2.10
C HIS A 7 4.03 5.91 -1.00
N ARG A 8 4.89 4.91 -1.26
CA ARG A 8 5.94 4.47 -0.32
C ARG A 8 6.88 5.63 0.04
N ARG A 9 7.39 6.33 -0.98
CA ARG A 9 8.33 7.45 -0.81
C ARG A 9 7.70 8.64 -0.10
N HIS A 10 6.40 8.90 -0.33
CA HIS A 10 5.66 9.94 0.36
C HIS A 10 5.61 9.65 1.86
N ILE A 11 5.23 8.44 2.25
CA ILE A 11 5.22 8.04 3.67
C ILE A 11 6.64 8.08 4.25
N GLY A 12 7.61 7.55 3.49
CA GLY A 12 9.04 7.57 3.79
C GLY A 12 9.60 8.96 4.10
N LYS A 13 9.14 9.96 3.34
CA LYS A 13 9.63 11.34 3.44
C LYS A 13 9.08 12.08 4.66
N TRP A 14 7.83 11.83 5.03
CA TRP A 14 7.12 12.66 6.01
C TRP A 14 6.94 12.03 7.38
N TYR A 15 7.04 10.70 7.50
CA TYR A 15 6.75 10.01 8.75
C TYR A 15 7.93 9.20 9.26
N PHE A 16 8.34 8.15 8.54
CA PHE A 16 9.42 7.25 8.92
C PHE A 16 9.89 6.44 7.71
N GLU A 17 11.10 5.89 7.75
CA GLU A 17 11.60 5.06 6.67
C GLU A 17 10.72 3.82 6.45
N VAL A 18 10.23 3.66 5.22
CA VAL A 18 9.36 2.53 4.86
C VAL A 18 10.10 1.61 3.88
N PRO A 19 10.74 0.53 4.36
CA PRO A 19 11.28 -0.50 3.48
C PRO A 19 10.14 -1.24 2.75
N TYR A 20 10.45 -1.91 1.65
CA TYR A 20 9.45 -2.61 0.83
C TYR A 20 8.66 -3.66 1.62
N GLU A 21 9.32 -4.39 2.51
CA GLU A 21 8.66 -5.39 3.37
C GLU A 21 7.61 -4.77 4.28
N MET A 22 7.93 -3.63 4.91
CA MET A 22 6.98 -2.88 5.73
C MET A 22 5.81 -2.34 4.89
N HIS A 23 6.09 -1.87 3.67
CA HIS A 23 5.04 -1.39 2.79
C HIS A 23 4.04 -2.50 2.44
N ARG A 24 4.52 -3.74 2.23
CA ARG A 24 3.65 -4.91 2.02
C ARG A 24 2.74 -5.16 3.23
N CYS A 25 3.28 -5.08 4.45
CA CYS A 25 2.49 -5.21 5.68
C CYS A 25 1.36 -4.17 5.75
N PHE A 26 1.59 -2.94 5.30
CA PHE A 26 0.52 -1.92 5.22
C PHE A 26 -0.56 -2.30 4.22
N GLY A 27 -0.17 -2.79 3.04
CA GLY A 27 -1.12 -3.29 2.04
C GLY A 27 -2.02 -4.41 2.58
N GLU A 28 -1.46 -5.35 3.35
CA GLU A 28 -2.25 -6.41 4.01
C GLU A 28 -3.17 -5.85 5.09
N MET A 29 -2.67 -4.95 5.94
CA MET A 29 -3.44 -4.31 7.00
C MET A 29 -4.64 -3.51 6.45
N TYR A 30 -4.48 -2.81 5.32
CA TYR A 30 -5.56 -2.03 4.71
C TYR A 30 -6.77 -2.86 4.29
N VAL A 31 -6.57 -4.16 4.02
CA VAL A 31 -7.64 -5.09 3.66
C VAL A 31 -8.12 -5.88 4.87
N ALA A 32 -7.22 -6.19 5.81
CA ALA A 32 -7.53 -7.00 6.98
C ALA A 32 -8.37 -6.25 8.04
N ASP A 33 -8.17 -4.93 8.19
CA ASP A 33 -8.96 -4.11 9.10
C ASP A 33 -10.12 -3.44 8.35
N GLU A 34 -11.34 -3.74 8.78
CA GLU A 34 -12.58 -3.27 8.15
C GLU A 34 -12.68 -1.74 8.11
N ARG A 35 -12.07 -1.01 9.05
CA ARG A 35 -12.10 0.45 9.09
C ARG A 35 -11.29 1.04 7.95
N PHE A 36 -10.10 0.50 7.71
CA PHE A 36 -9.25 0.92 6.60
C PHE A 36 -9.87 0.48 5.27
N LYS A 37 -10.38 -0.75 5.19
CA LYS A 37 -11.04 -1.23 3.99
C LYS A 37 -12.23 -0.34 3.62
N ALA A 38 -13.12 -0.04 4.57
CA ALA A 38 -14.25 0.84 4.35
C ALA A 38 -13.84 2.26 3.92
N TYR A 39 -12.76 2.80 4.50
CA TYR A 39 -12.25 4.12 4.10
C TYR A 39 -11.83 4.16 2.63
N TYR A 40 -11.01 3.20 2.18
CA TYR A 40 -10.59 3.14 0.77
C TYR A 40 -11.76 2.79 -0.16
N ASP A 41 -12.59 1.83 0.22
CA ASP A 41 -13.73 1.41 -0.59
C ASP A 41 -14.82 2.49 -0.70
N SER A 42 -14.87 3.46 0.23
CA SER A 42 -15.75 4.63 0.14
C SER A 42 -15.42 5.54 -1.04
N MET A 43 -14.16 5.54 -1.51
CA MET A 43 -13.74 6.31 -2.69
C MET A 43 -14.10 5.56 -3.98
N ARG A 44 -13.87 4.25 -3.98
CA ARG A 44 -14.25 3.35 -5.06
C ARG A 44 -14.33 1.92 -4.52
N PRO A 45 -15.42 1.16 -4.79
CA PRO A 45 -15.51 -0.23 -4.36
C PRO A 45 -14.32 -1.07 -4.85
N GLY A 46 -13.68 -1.82 -3.94
CA GLY A 46 -12.53 -2.68 -4.23
C GLY A 46 -11.18 -1.94 -4.30
N LEU A 47 -11.14 -0.65 -3.95
CA LEU A 47 -9.90 0.13 -3.99
C LEU A 47 -8.88 -0.37 -2.96
N ALA A 48 -9.31 -0.83 -1.78
CA ALA A 48 -8.40 -1.36 -0.77
C ALA A 48 -7.59 -2.55 -1.30
N GLU A 49 -8.26 -3.47 -1.99
CA GLU A 49 -7.65 -4.67 -2.59
C GLU A 49 -6.74 -4.28 -3.75
N HIS A 50 -7.19 -3.38 -4.61
CA HIS A 50 -6.36 -2.87 -5.70
C HIS A 50 -5.06 -2.19 -5.19
N LEU A 51 -5.15 -1.40 -4.11
CA LEU A 51 -4.01 -0.74 -3.50
C LEU A 51 -3.02 -1.78 -2.95
N LYS A 52 -3.51 -2.80 -2.23
CA LYS A 52 -2.68 -3.92 -1.75
C LYS A 52 -1.93 -4.57 -2.91
N GLU A 53 -2.62 -4.95 -3.99
CA GLU A 53 -1.98 -5.58 -5.14
C GLU A 53 -0.91 -4.71 -5.79
N ALA A 54 -1.18 -3.41 -5.94
CA ALA A 54 -0.21 -2.46 -6.48
C ALA A 54 1.05 -2.36 -5.60
N ILE A 55 0.90 -2.37 -4.28
CA ILE A 55 2.00 -2.37 -3.31
C ILE A 55 2.82 -3.66 -3.41
N LEU A 56 2.17 -4.82 -3.42
CA LEU A 56 2.83 -6.13 -3.52
C LEU A 56 3.64 -6.24 -4.81
N ALA A 57 3.05 -5.82 -5.93
CA ALA A 57 3.69 -5.88 -7.23
C ALA A 57 4.87 -4.91 -7.34
N ASN A 58 4.77 -3.71 -6.73
CA ASN A 58 5.90 -2.78 -6.66
C ASN A 58 7.06 -3.35 -5.85
N ALA A 59 6.77 -3.94 -4.68
CA ALA A 59 7.79 -4.56 -3.84
C ALA A 59 8.50 -5.70 -4.59
N ALA A 60 7.75 -6.59 -5.24
CA ALA A 60 8.31 -7.72 -5.99
C ALA A 60 9.31 -7.27 -7.08
N ARG A 61 9.08 -6.12 -7.73
CA ARG A 61 9.98 -5.58 -8.75
C ARG A 61 11.31 -5.05 -8.22
N HIS A 62 11.39 -4.71 -6.93
CA HIS A 62 12.55 -4.06 -6.32
C HIS A 62 13.30 -4.94 -5.31
N THR A 63 12.71 -6.08 -4.91
CA THR A 63 13.33 -7.05 -3.99
C THR A 63 13.77 -8.33 -4.71
N SER A 64 14.03 -8.26 -6.03
CA SER A 64 14.58 -9.38 -6.82
C SER A 64 16.11 -9.37 -6.82
#